data_AF-A0A2M8FJB4-F1
#
_entry.id   AF-A0A2M8FJB4-F1
#
_cell.length_a   1.000
_cell.length_b   1.000
_cell.length_c   1.000
_cell.angle_alpha   90.00
_cell.angle_beta   90.00
_cell.angle_gamma   90.00
#
_symmetry.space_group_name_H-M   'P 1'
#
loop_
_entity.id
_entity.type
_entity.pdbx_description
1 polymer ?
#
loop_
_entity_poly.entity_id
_entity_poly.type
_entity_poly.pdbx_seq_one_letter_code
_entity_poly.pdbx_strand_id
1 'polypeptide(L)'
;MHHKNSKQYNITHFYRKNNAEPLKENPHFLDTGLFNSFTDSLKSMSDKIGVLMFQFEYLNKQKMSGLDEFIERVEPFFQSLDSTHTYGVELRNPNYLKKPFFDLLERNNLSMVFLQGYFMPNIWQTFEEHKDHLSTTVVIRLHGGDRAGMEEKTNKVWNKIVEPKDEDIEKVRRMIYSLRRKEVDLYVNVNNHYEGSAPLTIEKIKRQGE
;
A
#
# COMPACT_ATOMS: atom_id res chain seq x y z
N MET A 1 22.13 13.62 -2.12
CA MET A 1 22.05 13.07 -3.50
C MET A 1 21.86 11.55 -3.40
N HIS A 2 20.63 11.06 -3.25
CA HIS A 2 20.37 9.61 -3.20
C HIS A 2 19.93 9.10 -4.56
N HIS A 3 20.39 7.89 -4.89
CA HIS A 3 20.41 7.27 -6.22
C HIS A 3 19.05 7.35 -6.94
N LYS A 4 18.96 8.25 -7.93
CA LYS A 4 17.77 8.38 -8.81
C LYS A 4 17.67 7.29 -9.89
N ASN A 5 18.64 6.35 -9.92
CA ASN A 5 18.70 5.24 -10.87
C ASN A 5 18.84 3.88 -10.15
N SER A 6 18.19 3.69 -8.99
CA SER A 6 18.03 2.33 -8.47
C SER A 6 17.11 1.53 -9.40
N LYS A 7 17.46 0.28 -9.69
CA LYS A 7 16.58 -0.64 -10.40
C LYS A 7 15.34 -0.87 -9.54
N GLN A 8 14.22 -0.25 -9.89
CA GLN A 8 12.95 -0.34 -9.17
C GLN A 8 11.97 -1.12 -10.04
N TYR A 9 11.34 -2.17 -9.50
CA TYR A 9 10.41 -3.00 -10.26
C TYR A 9 8.96 -2.49 -10.20
N ASN A 10 8.67 -1.52 -9.33
CA ASN A 10 7.33 -1.02 -9.01
C ASN A 10 7.02 0.39 -9.57
N ILE A 11 7.94 1.01 -10.32
CA ILE A 11 7.72 2.28 -11.03
C ILE A 11 7.75 2.04 -12.53
N THR A 12 6.80 2.61 -13.26
CA THR A 12 6.71 2.45 -14.72
C THR A 12 7.73 3.32 -15.45
N HIS A 13 8.07 4.45 -14.85
CA HIS A 13 8.94 5.47 -15.43
C HIS A 13 9.86 6.01 -14.36
N PHE A 14 11.05 6.45 -14.76
CA PHE A 14 11.95 7.13 -13.83
C PHE A 14 11.39 8.48 -13.39
N TYR A 15 11.65 8.84 -12.13
CA TYR A 15 11.28 10.16 -11.61
C TYR A 15 12.00 11.27 -12.39
N ARG A 16 11.21 12.17 -12.97
CA ARG A 16 11.73 13.37 -13.64
C ARG A 16 12.39 14.31 -12.62
N LYS A 17 13.44 15.02 -13.02
CA LYS A 17 14.02 16.08 -12.16
C LYS A 17 13.22 17.38 -12.25
N ASN A 18 12.57 17.63 -13.39
CA ASN A 18 11.68 18.75 -13.63
C ASN A 18 10.57 18.35 -14.62
N ASN A 19 9.52 19.16 -14.75
CA ASN A 19 8.37 18.85 -15.61
C ASN A 19 8.66 18.94 -17.13
N ALA A 20 9.79 19.54 -17.52
CA ALA A 20 10.18 19.73 -18.91
C ALA A 20 10.89 18.50 -19.51
N GLU A 21 11.48 17.64 -18.68
CA GLU A 21 12.07 16.38 -19.13
C GLU A 21 10.98 15.41 -19.64
N PRO A 22 11.22 14.68 -20.74
CA PRO A 22 10.29 13.65 -21.19
C PRO A 22 10.15 12.52 -20.15
N LEU A 23 9.02 11.81 -20.18
CA LEU A 23 8.85 10.60 -19.37
C LEU A 23 9.79 9.55 -19.96
N LYS A 24 10.66 8.97 -19.13
CA LYS A 24 11.55 7.89 -19.54
C LYS A 24 11.04 6.60 -18.93
N GLU A 25 10.62 5.67 -19.78
CA GLU A 25 10.21 4.33 -19.36
C GLU A 25 11.31 3.64 -18.57
N ASN A 26 10.89 2.90 -17.55
CA ASN A 26 11.76 2.08 -16.75
C ASN A 26 11.77 0.65 -17.34
N PRO A 27 12.88 0.20 -17.94
CA PRO A 27 12.96 -1.14 -18.54
C PRO A 27 12.90 -2.27 -17.50
N HIS A 28 13.02 -1.94 -16.21
CA HIS A 28 12.98 -2.91 -15.11
C HIS A 28 11.59 -3.00 -14.44
N PHE A 29 10.59 -2.28 -14.93
CA PHE A 29 9.23 -2.38 -14.42
C PHE A 29 8.72 -3.81 -14.59
N LEU A 30 8.34 -4.46 -13.50
CA LEU A 30 7.91 -5.86 -13.47
C LEU A 30 8.94 -6.85 -14.05
N ASP A 31 10.23 -6.55 -13.89
CA ASP A 31 11.32 -7.46 -14.27
C ASP A 31 11.42 -8.60 -13.23
N THR A 32 10.97 -9.79 -13.62
CA THR A 32 11.00 -11.00 -12.76
C THR A 32 12.42 -11.38 -12.35
N GLY A 33 13.41 -11.23 -13.22
CA GLY A 33 14.80 -11.58 -12.90
C GLY A 33 15.39 -10.65 -11.83
N LEU A 34 15.10 -9.36 -11.94
CA LEU A 34 15.44 -8.38 -10.91
C LEU A 34 14.71 -8.66 -9.59
N PHE A 35 13.42 -9.00 -9.65
CA PHE A 35 12.65 -9.30 -8.45
C PHE A 35 13.15 -10.56 -7.74
N ASN A 36 13.47 -11.62 -8.49
CA ASN A 36 14.04 -12.84 -7.92
C ASN A 36 15.40 -12.59 -7.26
N SER A 37 16.25 -11.76 -7.89
CA SER A 37 17.53 -11.36 -7.27
C SER A 37 17.31 -10.61 -5.94
N PHE A 38 16.22 -9.85 -5.84
CA PHE A 38 15.84 -9.17 -4.61
C PHE A 38 15.31 -10.15 -3.55
N THR A 39 14.40 -11.07 -3.89
CA THR A 39 13.89 -12.06 -2.93
C THR A 39 14.97 -13.04 -2.46
N ASP A 40 15.92 -13.40 -3.33
CA ASP A 40 17.10 -14.19 -2.95
C ASP A 40 17.92 -13.50 -1.85
N SER A 41 18.06 -12.17 -1.91
CA SER A 41 18.74 -11.40 -0.86
C SER A 41 18.00 -11.41 0.49
N LEU A 42 16.70 -11.70 0.48
CA LEU A 42 15.84 -11.78 1.65
C LEU A 42 15.74 -13.20 2.23
N LYS A 43 16.33 -14.20 1.59
CA LYS A 43 16.17 -15.63 1.95
C LYS A 43 16.47 -15.93 3.43
N SER A 44 17.43 -15.24 4.04
CA SER A 44 17.78 -15.44 5.46
C SER A 44 16.72 -14.93 6.46
N MET A 45 15.75 -14.14 5.99
CA MET A 45 14.70 -13.53 6.79
C MET A 45 13.30 -13.86 6.26
N SER A 46 13.16 -14.85 5.37
CA SER A 46 11.86 -15.28 4.80
C SER A 46 10.78 -15.44 5.87
N ASP A 47 11.13 -16.13 6.96
CA ASP A 47 10.20 -16.48 8.04
C ASP A 47 9.82 -15.28 8.93
N LYS A 48 10.45 -14.13 8.71
CA LYS A 48 10.19 -12.85 9.40
C LYS A 48 9.45 -11.85 8.53
N ILE A 49 9.17 -12.19 7.27
CA ILE A 49 8.48 -11.32 6.32
C ILE A 49 7.00 -11.64 6.36
N GLY A 50 6.18 -10.64 6.75
CA GLY A 50 4.74 -10.75 6.70
C GLY A 50 4.18 -10.63 5.28
N VAL A 51 4.46 -9.49 4.62
CA VAL A 51 3.98 -9.20 3.26
C VAL A 51 5.06 -8.41 2.49
N LEU A 52 5.39 -8.85 1.28
CA LEU A 52 6.18 -8.07 0.33
C LEU A 52 5.25 -7.14 -0.46
N MET A 53 5.26 -5.86 -0.11
CA MET A 53 4.35 -4.86 -0.70
C MET A 53 4.92 -4.22 -1.97
N PHE A 54 4.14 -4.29 -3.04
CA PHE A 54 4.31 -3.55 -4.28
C PHE A 54 3.53 -2.24 -4.19
N GLN A 55 4.24 -1.19 -3.78
CA GLN A 55 3.71 0.15 -3.79
C GLN A 55 3.83 0.75 -5.19
N PHE A 56 2.73 0.78 -5.93
CA PHE A 56 2.68 1.46 -7.22
C PHE A 56 2.58 2.98 -7.03
N GLU A 57 3.22 3.71 -7.92
CA GLU A 57 3.09 5.17 -8.03
C GLU A 57 1.70 5.59 -8.54
N TYR A 58 1.42 6.89 -8.57
CA TYR A 58 0.25 7.37 -9.31
C TYR A 58 0.49 7.20 -10.82
N LEU A 59 -0.39 6.42 -11.45
CA LEU A 59 -0.34 6.07 -12.86
C LEU A 59 -1.28 6.99 -13.64
N ASN A 60 -0.73 8.06 -14.22
CA ASN A 60 -1.49 8.92 -15.12
C ASN A 60 -1.59 8.29 -16.52
N LYS A 61 -2.43 8.86 -17.40
CA LYS A 61 -2.67 8.36 -18.76
C LYS A 61 -1.43 8.24 -19.65
N GLN A 62 -0.34 8.94 -19.35
CA GLN A 62 0.93 8.79 -20.08
C GLN A 62 1.74 7.57 -19.62
N LYS A 63 1.51 7.11 -18.37
CA LYS A 63 2.20 5.96 -17.79
C LYS A 63 1.46 4.65 -18.05
N MET A 64 0.14 4.69 -17.91
CA MET A 64 -0.80 3.61 -18.23
C MET A 64 -2.14 4.23 -18.63
N SER A 65 -2.74 3.70 -19.68
CA SER A 65 -4.02 4.16 -20.23
C SER A 65 -5.19 3.99 -19.25
N GLY A 66 -5.16 2.96 -18.40
CA GLY A 66 -6.26 2.63 -17.50
C GLY A 66 -6.02 1.37 -16.67
N LEU A 67 -7.06 0.96 -15.94
CA LEU A 67 -7.04 -0.22 -15.08
C LEU A 67 -6.82 -1.51 -15.89
N ASP A 68 -7.37 -1.60 -17.10
CA ASP A 68 -7.24 -2.79 -17.95
C ASP A 68 -5.77 -3.03 -18.33
N GLU A 69 -5.06 -2.00 -18.80
CA GLU A 69 -3.62 -2.10 -19.06
C GLU A 69 -2.82 -2.43 -17.79
N PHE A 70 -3.20 -1.86 -16.64
CA PHE A 70 -2.56 -2.20 -15.37
C PHE A 70 -2.68 -3.70 -15.07
N ILE A 71 -3.89 -4.26 -15.19
CA ILE A 71 -4.16 -5.69 -14.96
C ILE A 71 -3.37 -6.54 -15.96
N GLU A 72 -3.44 -6.23 -17.26
CA GLU A 72 -2.74 -6.95 -18.34
C GLU A 72 -1.23 -7.05 -18.12
N ARG A 73 -0.62 -6.02 -17.53
CA ARG A 73 0.83 -6.00 -17.25
C ARG A 73 1.20 -6.67 -15.93
N VAL A 74 0.40 -6.45 -14.88
CA VAL A 74 0.72 -6.84 -13.51
C VAL A 74 0.40 -8.31 -13.24
N GLU A 75 -0.65 -8.84 -13.86
CA GLU A 75 -1.07 -10.23 -13.63
C GLU A 75 -0.02 -11.26 -14.07
N PRO A 76 0.54 -11.22 -15.30
CA PRO A 76 1.53 -12.20 -15.71
C PRO A 76 2.79 -12.15 -14.84
N PHE A 77 3.15 -10.96 -14.35
CA PHE A 77 4.27 -10.80 -13.44
C PHE A 77 4.03 -11.56 -12.14
N PHE A 78 2.90 -11.35 -11.47
CA PHE A 78 2.59 -12.07 -10.22
C PHE A 78 2.42 -13.57 -10.42
N GLN A 79 1.86 -14.00 -11.55
CA GLN A 79 1.76 -15.42 -11.91
C GLN A 79 3.12 -16.07 -12.15
N SER A 80 4.14 -15.29 -12.49
CA SER A 80 5.52 -15.78 -12.66
C SER A 80 6.31 -15.92 -11.36
N LEU A 81 5.81 -15.35 -10.25
CA LEU A 81 6.50 -15.39 -8.96
C LEU A 81 6.23 -16.71 -8.24
N ASP A 82 7.18 -17.12 -7.40
CA ASP A 82 6.97 -18.26 -6.52
C ASP A 82 6.05 -17.89 -5.34
N SER A 83 5.43 -18.89 -4.74
CA SER A 83 4.51 -18.71 -3.60
C SER A 83 5.22 -18.70 -2.23
N THR A 84 6.54 -18.46 -2.20
CA THR A 84 7.30 -18.44 -0.93
C THR A 84 6.96 -17.24 -0.05
N HIS A 85 6.44 -16.16 -0.63
CA HIS A 85 6.08 -14.94 0.09
C HIS A 85 4.64 -14.55 -0.20
N THR A 86 4.00 -13.90 0.76
CA THR A 86 2.76 -13.16 0.52
C THR A 86 3.07 -11.85 -0.18
N TYR A 87 2.45 -11.59 -1.33
CA TYR A 87 2.61 -10.35 -2.08
C TYR A 87 1.42 -9.42 -1.90
N GLY A 88 1.67 -8.15 -1.60
CA GLY A 88 0.63 -7.14 -1.45
C GLY A 88 0.68 -6.06 -2.51
N VAL A 89 -0.47 -5.55 -2.94
CA VAL A 89 -0.57 -4.48 -3.93
C VAL A 89 -1.16 -3.23 -3.30
N GLU A 90 -0.38 -2.14 -3.32
CA GLU A 90 -0.87 -0.80 -2.98
C GLU A 90 -1.02 0.04 -4.26
N LEU A 91 -2.22 0.57 -4.47
CA LEU A 91 -2.51 1.53 -5.54
C LEU A 91 -2.59 2.96 -5.02
N ARG A 92 -2.22 3.89 -5.90
CA ARG A 92 -2.38 5.34 -5.68
C ARG A 92 -3.39 5.99 -6.62
N ASN A 93 -4.17 5.16 -7.33
CA ASN A 93 -5.16 5.55 -8.32
C ASN A 93 -6.57 5.26 -7.79
N PRO A 94 -7.31 6.25 -7.26
CA PRO A 94 -8.69 6.06 -6.78
C PRO A 94 -9.61 5.40 -7.80
N ASN A 95 -9.45 5.77 -9.07
CA ASN A 95 -10.26 5.26 -10.18
C ASN A 95 -9.99 3.79 -10.53
N TYR A 96 -8.96 3.17 -9.95
CA TYR A 96 -8.64 1.74 -10.13
C TYR A 96 -9.22 0.86 -9.01
N LEU A 97 -9.67 1.45 -7.89
CA LEU A 97 -10.31 0.72 -6.79
C LEU A 97 -11.73 0.32 -7.18
N LYS A 98 -11.85 -0.69 -8.03
CA LYS A 98 -13.10 -1.23 -8.58
C LYS A 98 -13.04 -2.74 -8.65
N LYS A 99 -14.18 -3.38 -8.85
CA LYS A 99 -14.31 -4.84 -8.90
C LYS A 99 -13.21 -5.55 -9.73
N PRO A 100 -12.84 -5.13 -10.95
CA PRO A 100 -11.78 -5.83 -11.71
C PRO A 100 -10.41 -5.89 -11.01
N PHE A 101 -10.08 -4.86 -10.22
CA PHE A 101 -8.86 -4.87 -9.41
C PHE A 101 -8.97 -5.88 -8.26
N PHE A 102 -10.10 -5.93 -7.56
CA PHE A 102 -10.30 -6.89 -6.48
C PHE A 102 -10.38 -8.34 -6.99
N ASP A 103 -10.99 -8.56 -8.15
CA ASP A 103 -11.00 -9.85 -8.84
C ASP A 103 -9.57 -10.30 -9.20
N LEU A 104 -8.70 -9.37 -9.64
CA LEU A 104 -7.28 -9.64 -9.88
C LEU A 104 -6.57 -10.11 -8.60
N LEU A 105 -6.81 -9.42 -7.47
CA LEU A 105 -6.17 -9.76 -6.20
C LEU A 105 -6.60 -11.16 -5.74
N GLU A 106 -7.90 -11.42 -5.73
CA GLU A 106 -8.50 -12.68 -5.29
C GLU A 106 -7.99 -13.86 -6.11
N ARG A 107 -8.04 -13.78 -7.45
CA ARG A 107 -7.66 -14.91 -8.32
C ARG A 107 -6.16 -15.22 -8.34
N ASN A 108 -5.31 -14.27 -7.92
CA ASN A 108 -3.85 -14.44 -7.86
C ASN A 108 -3.33 -14.52 -6.42
N ASN A 109 -4.19 -14.69 -5.41
CA ASN A 109 -3.83 -14.74 -4.00
C ASN A 109 -2.99 -13.54 -3.52
N LEU A 110 -3.29 -12.34 -4.03
CA LEU A 110 -2.58 -11.11 -3.66
C LEU A 110 -3.28 -10.40 -2.52
N SER A 111 -2.49 -9.84 -1.62
CA SER A 111 -2.96 -9.03 -0.49
C SER A 111 -3.39 -7.64 -0.93
N MET A 112 -4.55 -7.19 -0.44
CA MET A 112 -4.94 -5.79 -0.56
C MET A 112 -4.13 -4.94 0.42
N VAL A 113 -3.49 -3.88 -0.07
CA VAL A 113 -2.83 -2.86 0.77
C VAL A 113 -3.64 -1.56 0.71
N PHE A 114 -4.43 -1.32 1.75
CA PHE A 114 -5.18 -0.08 1.92
C PHE A 114 -4.25 1.06 2.34
N LEU A 115 -4.43 2.22 1.70
CA LEU A 115 -3.72 3.46 2.03
C LEU A 115 -4.72 4.53 2.50
N GLN A 116 -4.76 4.80 3.80
CA GLN A 116 -5.48 5.95 4.35
C GLN A 116 -4.53 7.15 4.33
N GLY A 117 -4.67 7.99 3.31
CA GLY A 117 -3.81 9.15 3.11
C GLY A 117 -4.20 10.00 1.92
N TYR A 118 -3.33 10.96 1.60
CA TYR A 118 -3.62 12.00 0.62
C TYR A 118 -3.98 11.46 -0.77
N PHE A 119 -4.99 12.09 -1.40
CA PHE A 119 -5.54 11.78 -2.73
C PHE A 119 -6.22 10.42 -2.90
N MET A 120 -6.37 9.63 -1.83
CA MET A 120 -7.13 8.37 -1.87
C MET A 120 -8.52 8.55 -1.24
N PRO A 121 -9.54 7.78 -1.66
CA PRO A 121 -10.79 7.71 -0.93
C PRO A 121 -10.53 7.14 0.46
N ASN A 122 -11.47 7.37 1.37
CA ASN A 122 -11.33 6.78 2.70
C ASN A 122 -11.41 5.26 2.60
N ILE A 123 -10.49 4.56 3.29
CA ILE A 123 -10.33 3.11 3.15
C ILE A 123 -11.58 2.32 3.55
N TRP A 124 -12.39 2.84 4.47
CA TRP A 124 -13.63 2.19 4.90
C TRP A 124 -14.71 2.19 3.82
N GLN A 125 -14.72 3.16 2.90
CA GLN A 125 -15.67 3.16 1.78
C GLN A 125 -15.35 2.01 0.82
N THR A 126 -14.10 1.96 0.37
CA THR A 126 -13.61 0.88 -0.49
C THR A 126 -13.72 -0.49 0.18
N PHE A 127 -13.46 -0.56 1.50
CA PHE A 127 -13.64 -1.79 2.25
C PHE A 127 -15.09 -2.26 2.24
N GLU A 128 -16.06 -1.41 2.57
CA GLU A 128 -17.47 -1.83 2.59
C GLU A 128 -17.97 -2.31 1.22
N GLU A 129 -17.49 -1.69 0.14
CA GLU A 129 -17.84 -2.06 -1.24
C GLU A 129 -17.22 -3.40 -1.68
N HIS A 130 -16.04 -3.76 -1.16
CA HIS A 130 -15.24 -4.86 -1.70
C HIS A 130 -14.78 -5.91 -0.68
N LYS A 131 -15.17 -5.82 0.59
CA LYS A 131 -14.75 -6.73 1.68
C LYS A 131 -15.02 -8.21 1.41
N ASP A 132 -15.94 -8.55 0.51
CA ASP A 132 -16.27 -9.94 0.17
C ASP A 132 -15.25 -10.57 -0.78
N HIS A 133 -14.44 -9.78 -1.46
CA HIS A 133 -13.29 -10.24 -2.26
C HIS A 133 -11.99 -10.35 -1.45
N LEU A 134 -12.01 -9.96 -0.17
CA LEU A 134 -10.82 -9.97 0.69
C LEU A 134 -10.71 -11.33 1.39
N SER A 135 -10.10 -12.30 0.69
CA SER A 135 -9.89 -13.67 1.17
C SER A 135 -8.43 -13.99 1.57
N THR A 136 -7.50 -13.07 1.28
CA THR A 136 -6.08 -13.17 1.63
C THR A 136 -5.69 -12.12 2.66
N THR A 137 -4.47 -12.21 3.20
CA THR A 137 -3.90 -11.23 4.13
C THR A 137 -4.18 -9.79 3.68
N VAL A 138 -4.59 -8.92 4.60
CA VAL A 138 -4.84 -7.50 4.31
C VAL A 138 -3.84 -6.61 5.04
N VAL A 139 -3.34 -5.57 4.37
CA VAL A 139 -2.51 -4.54 5.01
C VAL A 139 -3.28 -3.21 5.06
N ILE A 140 -3.35 -2.58 6.22
CA ILE A 140 -3.90 -1.23 6.40
C ILE A 140 -2.78 -0.27 6.74
N ARG A 141 -2.52 0.73 5.89
CA ARG A 141 -1.52 1.77 6.10
C ARG A 141 -2.18 3.10 6.43
N LEU A 142 -2.03 3.55 7.66
CA LEU A 142 -2.50 4.86 8.13
C LEU A 142 -1.37 5.89 7.94
N HIS A 143 -1.39 6.63 6.84
CA HIS A 143 -0.33 7.56 6.44
C HIS A 143 -0.60 9.01 6.83
N GLY A 144 -1.86 9.43 6.79
CA GLY A 144 -2.24 10.84 6.99
C GLY A 144 -2.30 11.61 5.67
N GLY A 145 -3.03 12.73 5.70
CA GLY A 145 -3.31 13.56 4.51
C GLY A 145 -2.38 14.75 4.33
N ASP A 146 -1.82 15.28 5.42
CA ASP A 146 -1.01 16.50 5.40
C ASP A 146 0.34 16.27 6.09
N ARG A 147 1.34 15.88 5.30
CA ARG A 147 2.68 15.63 5.80
C ARG A 147 3.33 16.92 6.31
N ALA A 148 3.28 17.98 5.52
CA ALA A 148 4.01 19.23 5.80
C ALA A 148 3.43 19.93 7.04
N GLY A 149 2.11 20.07 7.11
CA GLY A 149 1.46 20.67 8.28
C GLY A 149 1.66 19.83 9.54
N MET A 150 1.71 18.51 9.44
CA MET A 150 2.02 17.67 10.59
C MET A 150 3.48 17.81 11.05
N GLU A 151 4.46 17.86 10.13
CA GLU A 151 5.87 18.10 10.48
C GLU A 151 6.03 19.47 11.19
N GLU A 152 5.31 20.50 10.75
CA GLU A 152 5.27 21.81 11.39
C GLU A 152 4.67 21.76 12.80
N LYS A 153 3.46 21.19 12.95
CA LYS A 153 2.76 21.10 14.24
C LYS A 153 3.51 20.29 15.29
N THR A 154 4.24 19.27 14.86
CA THR A 154 5.01 18.39 15.74
C THR A 154 6.43 18.89 15.99
N ASN A 155 6.93 19.81 15.17
CA ASN A 155 8.36 20.16 15.11
C ASN A 155 9.25 18.90 15.01
N LYS A 156 8.78 17.88 14.27
CA LYS A 156 9.39 16.55 14.15
C LYS A 156 9.55 15.77 15.47
N VAL A 157 8.81 16.14 16.52
CA VAL A 157 8.73 15.43 17.79
C VAL A 157 7.41 14.64 17.85
N TRP A 158 7.53 13.31 17.76
CA TRP A 158 6.40 12.39 17.54
C TRP A 158 5.90 11.69 18.83
N ASN A 159 5.91 12.39 19.95
CA ASN A 159 5.65 11.81 21.28
C ASN A 159 4.24 12.09 21.83
N LYS A 160 3.37 12.74 21.06
CA LYS A 160 2.00 13.07 21.45
C LYS A 160 1.06 13.01 20.25
N ILE A 161 -0.22 12.78 20.52
CA ILE A 161 -1.28 12.97 19.53
C ILE A 161 -1.50 14.48 19.37
N VAL A 162 -1.39 14.97 18.13
CA VAL A 162 -1.55 16.38 17.77
C VAL A 162 -2.80 16.60 16.91
N GLU A 163 -3.17 15.61 16.10
CA GLU A 163 -4.44 15.60 15.37
C GLU A 163 -5.18 14.30 15.67
N PRO A 164 -6.00 14.25 16.73
CA PRO A 164 -6.78 13.05 17.02
C PRO A 164 -7.79 12.78 15.90
N LYS A 165 -7.88 11.51 15.49
CA LYS A 165 -8.80 11.00 14.47
C LYS A 165 -9.67 9.89 15.03
N ASP A 166 -10.28 10.12 16.18
CA ASP A 166 -11.01 9.09 16.95
C ASP A 166 -12.10 8.39 16.13
N GLU A 167 -12.83 9.14 15.31
CA GLU A 167 -13.84 8.57 14.42
C GLU A 167 -13.26 7.67 13.32
N ASP A 168 -12.05 7.95 12.83
CA ASP A 168 -11.38 7.11 11.85
C ASP A 168 -10.84 5.84 12.53
N ILE A 169 -10.27 5.98 13.73
CA ILE A 169 -9.79 4.84 14.53
C ILE A 169 -10.93 3.85 14.77
N GLU A 170 -12.14 4.34 15.08
CA GLU A 170 -13.29 3.47 15.26
C GLU A 170 -13.69 2.74 13.96
N LYS A 171 -13.65 3.42 12.80
CA LYS A 171 -13.89 2.78 11.50
C LYS A 171 -12.81 1.72 11.19
N VAL A 172 -11.55 2.01 11.48
CA VAL A 172 -10.43 1.05 11.33
C VAL A 172 -10.63 -0.17 12.23
N ARG A 173 -11.05 0.01 13.49
CA ARG A 173 -11.37 -1.12 14.38
C ARG A 173 -12.48 -2.00 13.84
N ARG A 174 -13.53 -1.42 13.25
CA ARG A 174 -14.61 -2.17 12.60
C ARG A 174 -14.11 -2.99 11.41
N MET A 175 -13.22 -2.42 10.59
CA MET A 175 -12.55 -3.17 9.51
C MET A 175 -11.73 -4.35 10.06
N ILE A 176 -10.92 -4.10 11.09
CA ILE A 176 -10.11 -5.13 11.78
C ILE A 176 -11.01 -6.25 12.32
N TYR A 177 -12.11 -5.90 13.00
CA TYR A 177 -13.06 -6.87 13.54
C TYR A 177 -13.72 -7.70 12.44
N SER A 178 -14.15 -7.06 11.36
CA SER A 178 -14.75 -7.71 10.19
C SER A 178 -13.78 -8.72 9.54
N LEU A 179 -12.53 -8.33 9.31
CA LEU A 179 -11.50 -9.20 8.73
C LEU A 179 -11.15 -10.37 9.65
N ARG A 180 -11.01 -10.14 10.96
CA ARG A 180 -10.78 -11.21 11.93
C ARG A 180 -11.91 -12.23 11.97
N ARG A 181 -13.17 -11.79 11.85
CA ARG A 181 -14.32 -12.70 11.77
C ARG A 181 -14.34 -13.55 10.49
N LYS A 182 -13.67 -13.10 9.44
CA LYS A 182 -13.44 -13.86 8.20
C LYS A 182 -12.17 -14.72 8.25
N GLU A 183 -11.49 -14.78 9.39
CA GLU A 183 -10.21 -15.48 9.56
C GLU A 183 -9.12 -15.00 8.59
N VAL A 184 -9.22 -13.72 8.18
CA VAL A 184 -8.22 -13.07 7.33
C VAL A 184 -7.13 -12.46 8.20
N ASP A 185 -5.89 -12.85 7.95
CA ASP A 185 -4.71 -12.24 8.55
C ASP A 185 -4.62 -10.76 8.20
N LEU A 186 -4.11 -9.95 9.13
CA LEU A 186 -4.02 -8.51 8.91
C LEU A 186 -2.78 -7.87 9.54
N TYR A 187 -2.23 -6.90 8.82
CA TYR A 187 -1.18 -6.00 9.30
C TYR A 187 -1.69 -4.56 9.30
N VAL A 188 -1.46 -3.83 10.39
CA VAL A 188 -1.73 -2.40 10.48
C VAL A 188 -0.42 -1.66 10.62
N ASN A 189 -0.10 -0.79 9.66
CA ASN A 189 1.06 0.08 9.71
C ASN A 189 0.61 1.51 9.95
N VAL A 190 1.16 2.14 10.98
CA VAL A 190 0.83 3.52 11.32
C VAL A 190 2.04 4.41 11.10
N ASN A 191 1.83 5.50 10.37
CA ASN A 191 2.82 6.54 10.19
C ASN A 191 2.62 7.66 11.23
N ASN A 192 3.70 8.27 11.71
CA ASN A 192 3.60 9.40 12.64
C ASN A 192 2.78 10.56 12.07
N HIS A 193 2.74 10.70 10.74
CA HIS A 193 1.96 11.74 10.07
C HIS A 193 0.44 11.54 10.15
N TYR A 194 -0.05 10.42 10.70
CA TYR A 194 -1.48 10.17 10.80
C TYR A 194 -2.15 10.98 11.92
N GLU A 195 -1.66 10.87 13.17
CA GLU A 195 -2.18 11.64 14.32
C GLU A 195 -1.09 12.40 15.10
N GLY A 196 0.19 12.31 14.68
CA GLY A 196 1.34 12.93 15.37
C GLY A 196 2.18 11.96 16.21
N SER A 197 1.76 10.70 16.38
CA SER A 197 2.56 9.67 17.05
C SER A 197 2.08 8.25 16.70
N ALA A 198 2.86 7.51 15.90
CA ALA A 198 2.47 6.15 15.52
C ALA A 198 2.30 5.19 16.71
N PRO A 199 3.21 5.17 17.72
CA PRO A 199 3.03 4.30 18.89
C PRO A 199 1.73 4.59 19.66
N LEU A 200 1.41 5.87 19.90
CA LEU A 200 0.19 6.24 20.63
C LEU A 200 -1.07 5.90 19.82
N THR A 201 -1.06 6.10 18.51
CA THR A 201 -2.16 5.68 17.63
C THR A 201 -2.34 4.16 17.63
N ILE A 202 -1.25 3.38 17.59
CA ILE A 202 -1.31 1.91 17.70
C ILE A 202 -1.97 1.50 19.02
N GLU A 203 -1.59 2.14 20.12
CA GLU A 203 -2.21 1.88 21.43
C GLU A 203 -3.70 2.28 21.45
N LYS A 204 -4.08 3.38 20.79
CA LYS A 204 -5.49 3.71 20.58
C LYS A 204 -6.21 2.58 19.83
N ILE A 205 -5.70 2.12 18.69
CA ILE A 205 -6.33 1.04 17.90
C ILE A 205 -6.52 -0.24 18.72
N LYS A 206 -5.50 -0.61 19.52
CA LYS A 206 -5.53 -1.82 20.37
C LYS A 206 -6.52 -1.76 21.52
N ARG A 207 -6.74 -0.58 22.11
CA ARG A 207 -7.74 -0.40 23.17
C ARG A 207 -9.11 -0.75 22.56
N GLN A 208 -9.76 -1.77 23.10
CA GLN A 208 -11.13 -2.09 22.71
C GLN A 208 -12.03 -0.90 23.07
N GLY A 209 -13.03 -0.62 22.23
CA GLY A 209 -14.13 0.24 22.69
C GLY A 209 -14.74 -0.41 23.93
N GLU A 210 -14.88 0.36 25.00
CA GLU A 210 -15.71 -0.03 26.14
C GLU A 210 -17.13 -0.39 25.69
#